data_AF-A0A495VU87-F1
#
_entry.id   AF-A0A495VU87-F1
#
_cell.length_a   1.000
_cell.length_b   1.000
_cell.length_c   1.000
_cell.angle_alpha   90.00
_cell.angle_beta   90.00
_cell.angle_gamma   90.00
#
_symmetry.space_group_name_H-M   'P 1'
#
loop_
_entity.id
_entity.type
_entity.pdbx_description
1 polymer ?
#
loop_
_entity_poly.entity_id
_entity_poly.type
_entity_poly.pdbx_seq_one_letter_code
_entity_poly.pdbx_strand_id
1 'polypeptide(L)'
;MILPRRAVSLRPVWRVPCQPRAVSRKTQRPQRRPIVVVRQPIGAPLSPAQRAVVDRCRALPELTDPLEAELTVSGAVAGVVADEQFWAGIIEHAVSLPSRRNDRLLRVLAALLTGRPGEWASDAVRPWGPPLRVGGAWVCDRSVDAGYLALICVYRFVDEHAMVFLVDELAGGVVRQAFVTRDVDLARRRVAEQGPLSGIGAEAAHWLLAKSYDRLDRNPGLRVDPEVRRTRLLAGRRIALAFG
;
A
#
# COMPACT_ATOMS: atom_id res chain seq x y z
N MET A 1 79.83 -15.40 49.80
CA MET A 1 80.16 -16.78 49.38
C MET A 1 79.78 -16.90 47.91
N ILE A 2 80.79 -17.04 47.04
CA ILE A 2 80.76 -17.68 45.70
C ILE A 2 79.81 -17.08 44.62
N LEU A 3 80.42 -16.42 43.63
CA LEU A 3 80.06 -16.57 42.20
C LEU A 3 80.75 -17.85 41.69
N PRO A 4 80.21 -18.65 40.73
CA PRO A 4 80.23 -18.20 39.32
C PRO A 4 79.25 -18.85 38.29
N ARG A 5 79.16 -18.16 37.14
CA ARG A 5 79.15 -18.62 35.73
C ARG A 5 78.14 -19.70 35.27
N ARG A 6 77.35 -19.33 34.24
CA ARG A 6 77.45 -19.94 32.90
C ARG A 6 76.95 -19.00 31.78
N ALA A 7 77.89 -18.65 30.90
CA ALA A 7 77.73 -18.35 29.47
C ALA A 7 77.10 -19.56 28.73
N VAL A 8 76.53 -19.55 27.53
CA VAL A 8 76.19 -18.60 26.44
C VAL A 8 75.28 -19.42 25.51
N SER A 9 74.29 -18.83 24.85
CA SER A 9 73.90 -19.27 23.50
C SER A 9 73.22 -18.12 22.74
N LEU A 10 73.64 -17.91 21.50
CA LEU A 10 73.28 -16.79 20.64
C LEU A 10 72.24 -17.23 19.58
N ARG A 11 71.42 -16.24 19.17
CA ARG A 11 70.70 -16.04 17.88
C ARG A 11 69.20 -16.43 17.83
N PRO A 12 68.40 -15.84 16.91
CA PRO A 12 68.41 -14.46 16.38
C PRO A 12 67.02 -13.78 16.34
N VAL A 13 67.08 -12.45 16.17
CA VAL A 13 66.10 -11.47 15.64
C VAL A 13 64.78 -12.02 15.06
N TRP A 14 63.65 -11.59 15.63
CA TRP A 14 62.45 -11.25 14.86
C TRP A 14 61.87 -9.91 15.33
N ARG A 15 61.80 -8.98 14.39
CA ARG A 15 61.10 -7.70 14.49
C ARG A 15 59.62 -7.98 14.74
N VAL A 16 59.03 -7.38 15.77
CA VAL A 16 57.57 -7.26 15.90
C VAL A 16 57.19 -5.92 15.27
N PRO A 17 56.66 -5.88 14.04
CA PRO A 17 56.10 -4.64 13.51
C PRO A 17 54.77 -4.34 14.21
N CYS A 18 54.63 -3.09 14.64
CA CYS A 18 53.43 -2.48 15.17
C CYS A 18 52.20 -2.88 14.35
N GLN A 19 51.20 -3.50 14.99
CA GLN A 19 49.93 -3.77 14.35
C GLN A 19 49.22 -2.47 13.97
N PRO A 20 48.74 -2.33 12.72
CA PRO A 20 47.89 -1.21 12.35
C PRO A 20 46.53 -1.36 13.01
N ARG A 21 46.09 -0.28 13.68
CA ARG A 21 44.77 -0.12 14.29
C ARG A 21 43.66 -0.54 13.31
N ALA A 22 42.79 -1.44 13.77
CA ALA A 22 41.55 -1.79 13.10
C ALA A 22 40.68 -0.52 12.93
N VAL A 23 40.49 -0.10 11.68
CA VAL A 23 39.57 0.99 11.33
C VAL A 23 38.15 0.45 11.41
N SER A 24 37.38 0.98 12.35
CA SER A 24 35.97 0.69 12.57
C SER A 24 35.15 0.91 11.30
N ARG A 25 34.56 -0.16 10.75
CA ARG A 25 33.57 -0.12 9.64
C ARG A 25 32.19 0.39 10.12
N LYS A 26 32.14 1.49 10.88
CA LYS A 26 30.90 2.10 11.35
C LYS A 26 30.86 3.60 11.05
N THR A 27 30.98 3.98 9.77
CA THR A 27 30.65 5.34 9.29
C THR A 27 30.38 5.41 7.78
N GLN A 28 29.99 4.31 7.11
CA GLN A 28 29.39 4.45 5.79
C GLN A 28 27.93 4.86 5.95
N ARG A 29 27.68 6.17 5.87
CA ARG A 29 26.33 6.71 5.65
C ARG A 29 25.80 6.08 4.37
N PRO A 30 24.56 5.54 4.34
CA PRO A 30 23.99 5.04 3.10
C PRO A 30 23.98 6.20 2.10
N GLN A 31 24.63 6.02 0.96
CA GLN A 31 24.51 6.91 -0.19
C GLN A 31 23.02 6.96 -0.53
N ARG A 32 22.38 8.10 -0.20
CA ARG A 32 21.03 8.40 -0.66
C ARG A 32 21.08 8.32 -2.18
N ARG A 33 20.33 7.37 -2.75
CA ARG A 33 20.09 7.33 -4.19
C ARG A 33 19.58 8.72 -4.60
N PRO A 34 20.06 9.29 -5.73
CA PRO A 34 19.58 10.57 -6.19
C PRO A 34 18.06 10.49 -6.32
N ILE A 35 17.37 11.43 -5.67
CA ILE A 35 15.93 11.61 -5.75
C ILE A 35 15.66 12.01 -7.20
N VAL A 36 15.19 11.07 -8.01
CA VAL A 36 14.63 11.39 -9.32
C VAL A 36 13.26 12.00 -9.04
N VAL A 37 13.24 13.32 -8.84
CA VAL A 37 12.02 14.09 -9.06
C VAL A 37 11.78 14.00 -10.55
N VAL A 38 10.80 13.20 -10.97
CA VAL A 38 10.35 13.19 -12.36
C VAL A 38 9.68 14.54 -12.59
N ARG A 39 10.48 15.55 -12.94
CA ARG A 39 9.97 16.82 -13.46
C ARG A 39 9.61 16.54 -14.91
N GLN A 40 8.35 16.22 -15.19
CA GLN A 40 7.88 16.39 -16.56
C GLN A 40 7.84 17.89 -16.86
N PRO A 41 8.03 18.30 -18.12
CA PRO A 41 7.74 19.67 -18.51
C PRO A 41 6.30 19.98 -18.11
N ILE A 42 6.09 21.08 -17.40
CA ILE A 42 4.74 21.56 -17.05
C ILE A 42 3.92 21.62 -18.34
N GLY A 43 2.79 20.91 -18.38
CA GLY A 43 1.92 20.84 -19.56
C GLY A 43 2.23 19.71 -20.56
N ALA A 44 3.03 18.70 -20.18
CA ALA A 44 3.16 17.49 -20.97
C ALA A 44 1.78 16.85 -21.24
N PRO A 45 1.49 16.44 -22.50
CA PRO A 45 0.20 15.85 -22.82
C PRO A 45 0.02 14.53 -22.07
N LEU A 46 -1.17 14.30 -21.52
CA LEU A 46 -1.53 13.03 -20.91
C LEU A 46 -1.30 11.88 -21.89
N SER A 47 -0.65 10.81 -21.39
CA SER A 47 -0.59 9.55 -22.11
C SER A 47 -2.00 9.00 -22.37
N PRO A 48 -2.19 8.12 -23.36
CA PRO A 48 -3.51 7.53 -23.64
C PRO A 48 -4.13 6.86 -22.40
N ALA A 49 -3.31 6.18 -21.59
CA ALA A 49 -3.77 5.54 -20.36
C ALA A 49 -4.22 6.55 -19.30
N GLN A 50 -3.45 7.63 -19.09
CA GLN A 50 -3.81 8.69 -18.14
C GLN A 50 -5.08 9.42 -18.58
N ARG A 51 -5.20 9.73 -19.87
CA ARG A 51 -6.40 10.36 -20.45
C ARG A 51 -7.63 9.49 -20.24
N ALA A 52 -7.53 8.19 -20.53
CA ALA A 52 -8.63 7.25 -20.32
C ALA A 52 -9.07 7.15 -18.85
N VAL A 53 -8.15 7.35 -17.89
CA VAL A 53 -8.50 7.41 -16.46
C VAL A 53 -9.22 8.70 -16.12
N VAL A 54 -8.67 9.84 -16.55
CA VAL A 54 -9.32 11.14 -16.36
C VAL A 54 -10.74 11.10 -16.93
N ASP A 55 -10.92 10.59 -18.16
CA ASP A 55 -12.21 10.44 -18.85
C ASP A 55 -13.22 9.55 -18.12
N ARG A 56 -12.77 8.43 -17.55
CA ARG A 56 -13.62 7.58 -16.71
C ARG A 56 -14.06 8.27 -15.41
N CYS A 57 -13.30 9.27 -14.96
CA CYS A 57 -13.61 10.09 -13.79
C CYS A 57 -14.49 11.33 -14.12
N ARG A 58 -15.17 11.38 -15.26
CA ARG A 58 -16.02 12.53 -15.64
C ARG A 58 -17.18 12.83 -14.69
N ALA A 59 -17.73 11.80 -14.03
CA ALA A 59 -18.88 11.92 -13.13
C ALA A 59 -18.49 12.46 -11.74
N LEU A 60 -17.20 12.55 -11.42
CA LEU A 60 -16.72 12.94 -10.10
C LEU A 60 -17.34 14.23 -9.52
N PRO A 61 -17.55 15.32 -10.28
CA PRO A 61 -18.17 16.55 -9.77
C PRO A 61 -19.59 16.37 -9.23
N GLU A 62 -20.31 15.36 -9.72
CA GLU A 62 -21.71 15.08 -9.37
C GLU A 62 -21.83 14.16 -8.16
N LEU A 63 -20.75 13.44 -7.83
CA LEU A 63 -20.74 12.50 -6.72
C LEU A 63 -20.60 13.24 -5.40
N THR A 64 -21.60 13.10 -4.53
CA THR A 64 -21.59 13.62 -3.16
C THR A 64 -21.05 12.63 -2.14
N ASP A 65 -21.15 11.32 -2.44
CA ASP A 65 -20.72 10.26 -1.53
C ASP A 65 -19.20 9.98 -1.66
N PRO A 66 -18.43 10.13 -0.56
CA PRO A 66 -17.02 9.75 -0.47
C PRO A 66 -16.69 8.39 -1.08
N LEU A 67 -17.48 7.37 -0.74
CA LEU A 67 -17.25 6.00 -1.18
C LEU A 67 -17.44 5.85 -2.70
N GLU A 68 -18.46 6.47 -3.28
CA GLU A 68 -18.70 6.38 -4.72
C GLU A 68 -17.59 7.04 -5.54
N ALA A 69 -17.07 8.17 -5.09
CA ALA A 69 -15.95 8.80 -5.81
C ALA A 69 -14.68 7.97 -5.69
N GLU A 70 -14.42 7.37 -4.53
CA GLU A 70 -13.29 6.46 -4.38
C GLU A 70 -13.41 5.26 -5.31
N LEU A 71 -14.57 4.60 -5.34
CA LEU A 71 -14.84 3.47 -6.23
C LEU A 71 -14.73 3.87 -7.70
N THR A 72 -15.14 5.08 -8.05
CA THR A 72 -15.00 5.62 -9.40
C THR A 72 -13.53 5.74 -9.80
N VAL A 73 -12.69 6.35 -8.95
CA VAL A 73 -11.25 6.51 -9.24
C VAL A 73 -10.52 5.16 -9.23
N SER A 74 -10.80 4.30 -8.26
CA SER A 74 -10.19 2.97 -8.17
C SER A 74 -10.58 2.08 -9.35
N GLY A 75 -11.86 2.10 -9.75
CA GLY A 75 -12.32 1.38 -10.94
C GLY A 75 -11.71 1.93 -12.23
N ALA A 76 -11.49 3.26 -12.33
CA ALA A 76 -10.83 3.86 -13.48
C ALA A 76 -9.40 3.33 -13.67
N VAL A 77 -8.68 2.96 -12.61
CA VAL A 77 -7.31 2.45 -12.74
C VAL A 77 -7.17 0.92 -12.71
N ALA A 78 -8.27 0.18 -12.58
CA ALA A 78 -8.26 -1.29 -12.39
C ALA A 78 -7.48 -2.08 -13.46
N GLY A 79 -7.36 -1.54 -14.68
CA GLY A 79 -6.64 -2.15 -15.80
C GLY A 79 -5.31 -1.49 -16.15
N VAL A 80 -4.77 -0.63 -15.28
CA VAL A 80 -3.58 0.19 -15.57
C VAL A 80 -2.48 -0.12 -14.55
N VAL A 81 -1.25 -0.23 -15.04
CA VAL A 81 -0.05 -0.22 -14.18
C VAL A 81 0.20 1.23 -13.80
N ALA A 82 -0.23 1.61 -12.60
CA ALA A 82 -0.18 2.99 -12.12
C ALA A 82 1.04 3.20 -11.22
N ASP A 83 2.21 3.40 -11.85
CA ASP A 83 3.45 3.76 -11.16
C ASP A 83 3.49 5.25 -10.75
N GLU A 84 4.59 5.68 -10.15
CA GLU A 84 4.76 7.08 -9.73
C GLU A 84 4.70 8.06 -10.91
N GLN A 85 5.25 7.69 -12.08
CA GLN A 85 5.22 8.55 -13.27
C GLN A 85 3.80 8.70 -13.81
N PHE A 86 3.02 7.62 -13.77
CA PHE A 86 1.63 7.61 -14.14
C PHE A 86 0.83 8.61 -13.28
N TRP A 87 1.01 8.56 -11.96
CA TRP A 87 0.33 9.47 -11.04
C TRP A 87 0.81 10.91 -11.15
N ALA A 88 2.11 11.14 -11.30
CA ALA A 88 2.68 12.47 -11.48
C ALA A 88 2.01 13.20 -12.65
N GLY A 89 1.89 12.55 -13.82
CA GLY A 89 1.25 13.18 -14.99
C GLY A 89 -0.24 13.49 -14.79
N ILE A 90 -1.00 12.65 -14.07
CA ILE A 90 -2.41 12.95 -13.75
C ILE A 90 -2.50 14.16 -12.81
N ILE A 91 -1.66 14.20 -11.77
CA ILE A 91 -1.66 15.26 -10.77
C ILE A 91 -1.24 16.59 -11.41
N GLU A 92 -0.14 16.60 -12.17
CA GLU A 92 0.36 17.79 -12.88
C GLU A 92 -0.67 18.32 -13.91
N HIS A 93 -1.34 17.42 -14.64
CA HIS A 93 -2.42 17.80 -15.55
C HIS A 93 -3.58 18.47 -14.81
N ALA A 94 -4.02 17.88 -13.69
CA ALA A 94 -5.14 18.41 -12.95
C ALA A 94 -4.81 19.75 -12.27
N VAL A 95 -3.56 19.95 -11.83
CA VAL A 95 -3.05 21.23 -11.28
C VAL A 95 -2.95 22.31 -12.37
N SER A 96 -2.48 21.94 -13.57
CA SER A 96 -2.29 22.90 -14.67
C SER A 96 -3.58 23.35 -15.36
N LEU A 97 -4.67 22.58 -15.24
CA LEU A 97 -5.98 22.91 -15.80
C LEU A 97 -7.08 22.92 -14.72
N PRO A 98 -7.16 23.97 -13.88
CA PRO A 98 -8.17 24.06 -12.84
C PRO A 98 -9.59 23.98 -13.40
N SER A 99 -10.36 23.03 -12.89
CA SER A 99 -11.77 22.85 -13.22
C SER A 99 -12.45 22.10 -12.09
N ARG A 100 -13.78 22.22 -11.95
CA ARG A 100 -14.52 21.47 -10.91
C ARG A 100 -14.21 19.96 -10.92
N ARG A 101 -13.99 19.40 -12.11
CA ARG A 101 -13.60 18.00 -12.30
C ARG A 101 -12.17 17.71 -11.85
N ASN A 102 -11.21 18.51 -12.27
CA ASN A 102 -9.81 18.31 -11.92
C ASN A 102 -9.55 18.56 -10.44
N ASP A 103 -10.18 19.59 -9.87
CA ASP A 103 -10.17 19.85 -8.43
C ASP A 103 -10.75 18.66 -7.68
N ARG A 104 -11.88 18.12 -8.15
CA ARG A 104 -12.49 16.96 -7.53
C ARG A 104 -11.62 15.72 -7.60
N LEU A 105 -11.04 15.45 -8.77
CA LEU A 105 -10.12 14.33 -8.98
C LEU A 105 -8.93 14.45 -8.04
N LEU A 106 -8.26 15.61 -7.99
CA LEU A 106 -7.11 15.85 -7.10
C LEU A 106 -7.46 15.59 -5.64
N ARG A 107 -8.61 16.07 -5.15
CA ARG A 107 -8.99 15.87 -3.75
C ARG A 107 -9.30 14.41 -3.43
N VAL A 108 -9.85 13.65 -4.39
CA VAL A 108 -10.05 12.20 -4.23
C VAL A 108 -8.70 11.47 -4.26
N LEU A 109 -7.78 11.85 -5.15
CA LEU A 109 -6.42 11.28 -5.20
C LEU A 109 -5.64 11.56 -3.91
N ALA A 110 -5.72 12.78 -3.37
CA ALA A 110 -5.13 13.13 -2.08
C ALA A 110 -5.68 12.29 -0.92
N ALA A 111 -6.91 11.78 -1.05
CA ALA A 111 -7.51 10.91 -0.05
C ALA A 111 -7.14 9.42 -0.26
N LEU A 112 -7.04 8.96 -1.51
CA LEU A 112 -6.84 7.55 -1.88
C LEU A 112 -5.39 7.11 -1.96
N LEU A 113 -4.52 7.96 -2.51
CA LEU A 113 -3.15 7.58 -2.83
C LEU A 113 -2.29 7.58 -1.56
N THR A 114 -1.37 6.63 -1.50
CA THR A 114 -0.43 6.44 -0.40
C THR A 114 1.00 6.66 -0.88
N GLY A 115 1.91 6.99 0.03
CA GLY A 115 3.31 7.30 -0.32
C GLY A 115 3.43 8.59 -1.15
N ARG A 116 4.50 8.67 -1.97
CA ARG A 116 4.84 9.90 -2.72
C ARG A 116 3.71 10.46 -3.59
N PRO A 117 2.95 9.65 -4.37
CA PRO A 117 1.81 10.17 -5.13
C PRO A 117 0.72 10.82 -4.26
N GLY A 118 0.49 10.27 -3.06
CA GLY A 118 -0.44 10.85 -2.09
C GLY A 118 0.06 12.18 -1.51
N GLU A 119 1.36 12.28 -1.23
CA GLU A 119 2.01 13.52 -0.80
C GLU A 119 1.85 14.63 -1.86
N TRP A 120 2.16 14.35 -3.13
CA TRP A 120 2.02 15.33 -4.21
C TRP A 120 0.59 15.85 -4.38
N ALA A 121 -0.40 14.96 -4.30
CA ALA A 121 -1.80 15.35 -4.38
C ALA A 121 -2.24 16.17 -3.15
N SER A 122 -1.76 15.81 -1.96
CA SER A 122 -2.09 16.50 -0.70
C SER A 122 -1.42 17.87 -0.58
N ASP A 123 -0.23 18.06 -1.17
CA ASP A 123 0.44 19.35 -1.28
C ASP A 123 -0.34 20.33 -2.17
N ALA A 124 -1.01 19.80 -3.20
CA ALA A 124 -1.82 20.60 -4.13
C ALA A 124 -3.20 20.95 -3.55
N VAL A 125 -3.88 20.00 -2.91
CA VAL A 125 -5.24 20.18 -2.38
C VAL A 125 -5.49 19.40 -1.09
N ARG A 126 -6.43 19.87 -0.26
CA ARG A 126 -6.90 19.08 0.88
C ARG A 126 -7.68 17.84 0.42
N PRO A 127 -7.50 16.68 1.07
CA PRO A 127 -8.28 15.47 0.81
C PRO A 127 -9.79 15.71 0.85
N TRP A 128 -10.52 15.01 0.01
CA TRP A 128 -11.97 15.13 -0.03
C TRP A 128 -12.67 14.32 1.08
N GLY A 129 -13.73 14.91 1.63
CA GLY A 129 -14.71 14.24 2.46
C GLY A 129 -14.32 14.23 3.94
N PRO A 130 -15.18 13.67 4.80
CA PRO A 130 -14.82 13.41 6.19
C PRO A 130 -13.66 12.40 6.26
N PRO A 131 -12.89 12.40 7.35
CA PRO A 131 -11.85 11.40 7.56
C PRO A 131 -12.47 10.00 7.61
N LEU A 132 -11.86 9.05 6.91
CA LEU A 132 -12.25 7.65 6.93
C LEU A 132 -11.81 7.02 8.27
N ARG A 133 -12.74 6.37 8.96
CA ARG A 133 -12.49 5.70 10.25
C ARG A 133 -12.66 4.19 10.11
N VAL A 134 -11.86 3.45 10.86
CA VAL A 134 -11.98 2.00 10.97
C VAL A 134 -13.08 1.67 11.98
N GLY A 135 -13.98 0.76 11.60
CA GLY A 135 -15.02 0.18 12.44
C GLY A 135 -14.65 -1.22 12.92
N GLY A 136 -15.61 -2.14 12.89
CA GLY A 136 -15.38 -3.54 13.27
C GLY A 136 -14.73 -4.37 12.16
N ALA A 137 -14.06 -5.46 12.55
CA ALA A 137 -13.54 -6.46 11.64
C ALA A 137 -13.86 -7.88 12.11
N TRP A 138 -14.10 -8.77 11.16
CA TRP A 138 -14.45 -10.16 11.42
C TRP A 138 -13.81 -11.10 10.41
N VAL A 139 -13.56 -12.32 10.86
CA VAL A 139 -13.06 -13.41 10.02
C VAL A 139 -13.98 -14.62 10.10
N CYS A 140 -14.24 -15.24 8.96
CA CYS A 140 -14.79 -16.58 8.85
C CYS A 140 -13.69 -17.46 8.24
N ASP A 141 -13.09 -18.30 9.08
CA ASP A 141 -12.01 -19.19 8.67
C ASP A 141 -12.59 -20.52 8.21
N ARG A 142 -12.42 -20.80 6.91
CA ARG A 142 -12.79 -22.06 6.26
C ARG A 142 -11.56 -22.68 5.59
N SER A 143 -10.36 -22.35 6.06
CA SER A 143 -9.11 -22.73 5.40
C SER A 143 -8.91 -24.25 5.36
N VAL A 144 -9.34 -24.95 6.41
CA VAL A 144 -9.27 -26.42 6.50
C VAL A 144 -10.35 -27.08 5.63
N ASP A 145 -11.58 -26.58 5.70
CA ASP A 145 -12.73 -27.26 5.09
C ASP A 145 -12.92 -26.91 3.61
N ALA A 146 -12.62 -25.67 3.22
CA ALA A 146 -12.92 -25.13 1.90
C ALA A 146 -11.76 -24.32 1.29
N GLY A 147 -10.62 -24.22 1.99
CA GLY A 147 -9.41 -23.61 1.44
C GLY A 147 -9.41 -22.09 1.38
N TYR A 148 -10.33 -21.41 2.09
CA TYR A 148 -10.40 -19.95 2.08
C TYR A 148 -10.66 -19.34 3.45
N LEU A 149 -10.33 -18.07 3.57
CA LEU A 149 -10.64 -17.20 4.70
C LEU A 149 -11.42 -16.00 4.19
N ALA A 150 -12.61 -15.74 4.76
CA ALA A 150 -13.38 -14.54 4.47
C ALA A 150 -13.12 -13.47 5.53
N LEU A 151 -12.68 -12.30 5.11
CA LEU A 151 -12.42 -11.14 5.96
C LEU A 151 -13.46 -10.06 5.67
N ILE A 152 -14.10 -9.54 6.72
CA ILE A 152 -14.95 -8.34 6.66
C ILE A 152 -14.26 -7.23 7.42
N CYS A 153 -14.10 -6.07 6.80
CA CYS A 153 -13.68 -4.84 7.46
C CYS A 153 -14.74 -3.76 7.23
N VAL A 154 -15.21 -3.15 8.32
CA VAL A 154 -16.15 -2.03 8.28
C VAL A 154 -15.40 -0.72 8.39
N TYR A 155 -15.80 0.25 7.58
CA TYR A 155 -15.26 1.60 7.57
C TYR A 155 -16.38 2.62 7.55
N ARG A 156 -16.08 3.82 8.06
CA ARG A 156 -17.06 4.89 8.16
C ARG A 156 -16.52 6.21 7.64
N PHE A 157 -17.28 6.84 6.75
CA PHE A 157 -17.14 8.26 6.43
C PHE A 157 -18.10 9.05 7.30
N VAL A 158 -19.34 9.21 6.81
CA VAL A 158 -20.53 9.53 7.59
C VAL A 158 -21.27 8.23 7.88
N ASP A 159 -21.59 7.50 6.82
CA ASP A 159 -22.21 6.18 6.86
C ASP A 159 -21.18 5.05 6.84
N GLU A 160 -21.60 3.89 7.33
CA GLU A 160 -20.80 2.68 7.32
C GLU A 160 -20.85 1.95 5.98
N HIS A 161 -19.74 1.30 5.65
CA HIS A 161 -19.66 0.33 4.56
C HIS A 161 -18.74 -0.81 4.96
N ALA A 162 -19.04 -2.01 4.47
CA ALA A 162 -18.20 -3.18 4.61
C ALA A 162 -17.41 -3.38 3.32
N MET A 163 -16.11 -3.62 3.46
CA MET A 163 -15.32 -4.32 2.45
C MET A 163 -15.19 -5.77 2.86
N VAL A 164 -15.51 -6.66 1.93
CA VAL A 164 -15.41 -8.11 2.13
C VAL A 164 -14.34 -8.64 1.19
N PHE A 165 -13.44 -9.46 1.73
CA PHE A 165 -12.33 -10.06 1.00
C PHE A 165 -12.38 -11.57 1.18
N LEU A 166 -12.27 -12.30 0.08
CA LEU A 166 -12.06 -13.75 0.08
C LEU A 166 -10.60 -14.02 -0.17
N VAL A 167 -9.91 -14.52 0.85
CA VAL A 167 -8.50 -14.92 0.79
C VAL A 167 -8.44 -16.41 0.49
N ASP A 168 -7.82 -16.76 -0.63
CA ASP A 168 -7.62 -18.14 -1.05
C ASP A 168 -6.33 -18.67 -0.43
N GLU A 169 -6.46 -19.49 0.61
CA GLU A 169 -5.33 -20.07 1.35
C GLU A 169 -4.66 -21.22 0.58
N LEU A 170 -5.39 -21.91 -0.31
CA LEU A 170 -4.81 -22.93 -1.20
C LEU A 170 -3.88 -22.29 -2.25
N ALA A 171 -4.20 -21.08 -2.68
CA ALA A 171 -3.36 -20.27 -3.57
C ALA A 171 -2.31 -19.43 -2.82
N GLY A 172 -1.94 -19.83 -1.60
CA GLY A 172 -0.91 -19.16 -0.81
C GLY A 172 -1.40 -17.94 -0.03
N GLY A 173 -2.71 -17.77 0.13
CA GLY A 173 -3.36 -16.72 0.92
C GLY A 173 -3.43 -15.39 0.20
N VAL A 174 -3.84 -15.41 -1.07
CA VAL A 174 -4.05 -14.22 -1.93
C VAL A 174 -5.50 -13.77 -1.91
N VAL A 175 -5.75 -12.47 -2.06
CA VAL A 175 -7.13 -11.98 -2.25
C VAL A 175 -7.65 -12.41 -3.62
N ARG A 176 -8.63 -13.29 -3.64
CA ARG A 176 -9.22 -13.84 -4.88
C ARG A 176 -10.52 -13.16 -5.27
N GLN A 177 -11.30 -12.72 -4.29
CA GLN A 177 -12.49 -11.89 -4.48
C GLN A 177 -12.49 -10.73 -3.49
N ALA A 178 -13.02 -9.60 -3.92
CA ALA A 178 -13.26 -8.46 -3.06
C ALA A 178 -14.55 -7.78 -3.51
N PHE A 179 -15.33 -7.23 -2.58
CA PHE A 179 -16.44 -6.34 -2.93
C PHE A 179 -16.71 -5.36 -1.80
N VAL A 180 -17.47 -4.31 -2.11
CA VAL A 180 -17.86 -3.27 -1.16
C VAL A 180 -19.37 -3.16 -1.11
N THR A 181 -19.93 -2.98 0.09
CA THR A 181 -21.37 -2.80 0.28
C THR A 181 -21.66 -1.85 1.43
N ARG A 182 -22.76 -1.09 1.32
CA ARG A 182 -23.32 -0.29 2.42
C ARG A 182 -24.16 -1.14 3.39
N ASP A 183 -24.64 -2.30 2.95
CA ASP A 183 -25.42 -3.20 3.80
C ASP A 183 -24.48 -4.12 4.61
N VAL A 184 -23.92 -3.53 5.68
CA VAL A 184 -22.97 -4.18 6.59
C VAL A 184 -23.59 -5.43 7.25
N ASP A 185 -24.85 -5.34 7.68
CA ASP A 185 -25.53 -6.44 8.36
C ASP A 185 -25.85 -7.58 7.42
N LEU A 186 -26.26 -7.32 6.18
CA LEU A 186 -26.38 -8.36 5.17
C LEU A 186 -25.03 -9.02 4.87
N ALA A 187 -23.96 -8.24 4.71
CA ALA A 187 -22.62 -8.79 4.47
C ALA A 187 -22.20 -9.74 5.59
N ARG A 188 -22.38 -9.33 6.86
CA ARG A 188 -22.08 -10.15 8.03
C ARG A 188 -22.93 -11.41 8.09
N ARG A 189 -24.24 -11.30 7.85
CA ARG A 189 -25.16 -12.46 7.82
C ARG A 189 -24.76 -13.46 6.74
N ARG A 190 -24.50 -12.99 5.52
CA ARG A 190 -24.10 -13.85 4.38
C ARG A 190 -22.79 -14.59 4.62
N VAL A 191 -21.80 -13.95 5.25
CA VAL A 191 -20.54 -14.62 5.58
C VAL A 191 -20.72 -15.58 6.76
N ALA A 192 -21.56 -15.24 7.74
CA ALA A 192 -21.90 -16.13 8.86
C ALA A 192 -22.66 -17.38 8.42
N GLU A 193 -23.40 -17.34 7.30
CA GLU A 193 -24.01 -18.54 6.68
C GLU A 193 -22.95 -19.56 6.23
N GLN A 194 -21.70 -19.15 6.00
CA GLN A 194 -20.62 -20.03 5.56
C GLN A 194 -19.83 -20.67 6.71
N GLY A 195 -19.93 -20.12 7.92
CA GLY A 195 -19.15 -20.57 9.07
C GLY A 195 -19.13 -19.57 10.23
N PRO A 196 -18.50 -19.93 11.36
CA PRO A 196 -18.45 -19.07 12.54
C PRO A 196 -17.71 -17.77 12.23
N LEU A 197 -18.36 -16.65 12.54
CA LEU A 197 -17.80 -15.31 12.33
C LEU A 197 -17.17 -14.82 13.63
N SER A 198 -15.84 -14.76 13.66
CA SER A 198 -15.07 -14.34 14.83
C SER A 198 -14.65 -12.88 14.68
N GLY A 199 -14.88 -12.06 15.70
CA GLY A 199 -14.37 -10.69 15.74
C GLY A 199 -12.83 -10.69 15.84
N ILE A 200 -12.18 -9.80 15.09
CA ILE A 200 -10.73 -9.61 15.16
C ILE A 200 -10.38 -8.13 15.32
N GLY A 201 -9.21 -7.86 15.87
CA GLY A 201 -8.71 -6.49 15.98
C GLY A 201 -8.48 -5.86 14.60
N ALA A 202 -8.73 -4.56 14.51
CA ALA A 202 -8.51 -3.78 13.28
C ALA A 202 -7.08 -3.95 12.74
N GLU A 203 -6.07 -3.90 13.59
CA GLU A 203 -4.67 -4.07 13.18
C GLU A 203 -4.43 -5.45 12.55
N ALA A 204 -4.93 -6.52 13.17
CA ALA A 204 -4.81 -7.87 12.65
C ALA A 204 -5.51 -8.04 11.29
N ALA A 205 -6.69 -7.44 11.13
CA ALA A 205 -7.43 -7.44 9.87
C ALA A 205 -6.64 -6.76 8.74
N HIS A 206 -6.08 -5.58 9.00
CA HIS A 206 -5.29 -4.85 8.01
C HIS A 206 -3.94 -5.49 7.72
N TRP A 207 -3.33 -6.14 8.71
CA TRP A 207 -2.12 -6.93 8.48
C TRP A 207 -2.39 -8.12 7.57
N LEU A 208 -3.49 -8.86 7.80
CA LEU A 208 -3.92 -9.95 6.92
C LEU A 208 -4.17 -9.43 5.51
N LEU A 209 -4.90 -8.33 5.38
CA LEU A 209 -5.17 -7.69 4.10
C LEU A 209 -3.89 -7.27 3.36
N ALA A 210 -2.97 -6.61 4.06
CA ALA A 210 -1.68 -6.17 3.51
C ALA A 210 -0.85 -7.37 3.02
N LYS A 211 -0.77 -8.42 3.82
CA LYS A 211 -0.06 -9.67 3.46
C LYS A 211 -0.67 -10.32 2.23
N SER A 212 -2.00 -10.41 2.15
CA SER A 212 -2.69 -11.02 1.01
C SER A 212 -2.56 -10.22 -0.28
N TYR A 213 -2.52 -8.88 -0.21
CA TYR A 213 -2.24 -8.04 -1.38
C TYR A 213 -0.76 -8.08 -1.79
N ASP A 214 0.20 -8.09 -0.85
CA ASP A 214 1.63 -8.26 -1.17
C ASP A 214 1.88 -9.59 -1.91
N ARG A 215 1.21 -10.68 -1.49
CA ARG A 215 1.27 -11.96 -2.20
C ARG A 215 0.66 -11.89 -3.59
N LEU A 216 -0.45 -11.17 -3.76
CA LEU A 216 -1.05 -10.95 -5.08
C LEU A 216 -0.09 -10.20 -6.00
N ASP A 217 0.61 -9.19 -5.48
CA ASP A 217 1.53 -8.34 -6.25
C ASP A 217 2.76 -9.09 -6.74
N ARG A 218 3.24 -10.04 -5.95
CA ARG A 218 4.33 -10.94 -6.33
C ARG A 218 3.92 -11.98 -7.37
N ASN A 219 2.62 -12.14 -7.62
CA ASN A 219 2.07 -13.16 -8.51
C ASN A 219 1.06 -12.57 -9.51
N PRO A 220 1.50 -11.67 -10.43
CA PRO A 220 0.60 -10.96 -11.34
C PRO A 220 -0.12 -11.86 -12.36
N GLY A 221 0.36 -13.10 -12.53
CA GLY A 221 -0.28 -14.11 -13.39
C GLY A 221 -1.49 -14.81 -12.77
N LEU A 222 -1.80 -14.57 -11.49
CA LEU A 222 -2.96 -15.19 -10.84
C LEU A 222 -4.26 -14.59 -11.35
N ARG A 223 -5.21 -15.49 -11.65
CA ARG A 223 -6.57 -15.10 -12.03
C ARG A 223 -7.36 -14.76 -10.78
N VAL A 224 -7.61 -13.47 -10.60
CA VAL A 224 -8.49 -12.93 -9.56
C VAL A 224 -9.75 -12.35 -10.16
N ASP A 225 -10.78 -12.19 -9.32
CA ASP A 225 -12.01 -11.52 -9.69
C ASP A 225 -11.74 -10.06 -10.14
N PRO A 226 -12.41 -9.56 -11.20
CA PRO A 226 -12.26 -8.17 -11.64
C PRO A 226 -12.48 -7.13 -10.53
N GLU A 227 -13.35 -7.41 -9.56
CA GLU A 227 -13.60 -6.51 -8.44
C GLU A 227 -12.36 -6.34 -7.54
N VAL A 228 -11.49 -7.35 -7.40
CA VAL A 228 -10.21 -7.21 -6.67
C VAL A 228 -9.35 -6.11 -7.26
N ARG A 229 -9.34 -6.00 -8.59
CA ARG A 229 -8.63 -4.94 -9.30
C ARG A 229 -9.36 -3.61 -9.17
N ARG A 230 -10.70 -3.64 -9.27
CA ARG A 230 -11.55 -2.45 -9.15
C ARG A 230 -11.45 -1.78 -7.78
N THR A 231 -11.32 -2.55 -6.70
CA THR A 231 -11.24 -2.03 -5.33
C THR A 231 -9.82 -1.88 -4.81
N ARG A 232 -8.81 -2.07 -5.67
CA ARG A 232 -7.40 -2.15 -5.25
C ARG A 232 -6.88 -0.87 -4.60
N LEU A 233 -7.19 0.31 -5.16
CA LEU A 233 -6.77 1.57 -4.52
C LEU A 233 -7.49 1.80 -3.21
N LEU A 234 -8.78 1.43 -3.11
CA LEU A 234 -9.49 1.49 -1.84
C LEU A 234 -8.76 0.64 -0.81
N ALA A 235 -8.50 -0.63 -1.10
CA ALA A 235 -7.80 -1.53 -0.19
C ALA A 235 -6.44 -0.96 0.25
N GLY A 236 -5.67 -0.36 -0.68
CA GLY A 236 -4.42 0.35 -0.37
C GLY A 236 -4.60 1.47 0.65
N ARG A 237 -5.59 2.36 0.47
CA ARG A 237 -5.92 3.40 1.46
C ARG A 237 -6.28 2.80 2.82
N ARG A 238 -7.09 1.75 2.85
CA ARG A 238 -7.54 1.10 4.09
C ARG A 238 -6.38 0.45 4.85
N ILE A 239 -5.48 -0.21 4.14
CA ILE A 239 -4.24 -0.75 4.69
C ILE A 239 -3.44 0.39 5.35
N ALA A 240 -3.21 1.50 4.65
CA ALA A 240 -2.43 2.62 5.18
C ALA A 240 -3.04 3.23 6.46
N LEU A 241 -4.37 3.36 6.54
CA LEU A 241 -5.05 3.89 7.73
C LEU A 241 -4.74 3.13 9.02
N ALA A 242 -4.41 1.84 8.93
CA ALA A 242 -4.12 1.02 10.09
C ALA A 242 -2.66 1.09 10.57
N PHE A 243 -1.75 1.55 9.71
CA PHE A 243 -0.31 1.62 10.00
C PHE A 243 0.19 3.05 10.31
N GLY A 244 -0.66 4.07 10.15
CA GLY A 244 -0.34 5.48 10.38
C GLY A 244 0.43 6.11 9.22
#